data_AF-C0L0F0-F1
#
_entry.id   AF-C0L0F0-F1
#
_cell.length_a   1.000
_cell.length_b   1.000
_cell.length_c   1.000
_cell.angle_alpha   90.00
_cell.angle_beta   90.00
_cell.angle_gamma   90.00
#
_symmetry.space_group_name_H-M   'P 1'
#
loop_
_entity.id
_entity.type
_entity.pdbx_description
1 polymer ?
#
loop_
_entity_poly.entity_id
_entity_poly.type
_entity_poly.pdbx_seq_one_letter_code
_entity_poly.pdbx_strand_id
1 'polypeptide(L)'
;PFHPYYTIKDALGFLMLILLLMLLVLFSPDLLGDPDNYTPANPLNTPPHIKPEWYFLFAYAILRSIPNKLGGVLALVMSILILAIIPFLHMSK
;
A
#
# COMPACT_ATOMS: atom_id res chain seq x y z
N PRO A 1 18.86 4.63 -28.59
CA PRO A 1 19.62 5.22 -27.47
C PRO A 1 18.63 5.67 -26.38
N PHE A 2 19.02 5.64 -25.11
CA PHE A 2 18.12 6.08 -24.03
C PHE A 2 17.74 7.55 -24.19
N HIS A 3 18.73 8.40 -24.44
CA HIS A 3 18.54 9.80 -24.76
C HIS A 3 18.35 9.98 -26.29
N PRO A 4 17.39 10.82 -26.75
CA PRO A 4 16.49 11.67 -25.95
C PRO A 4 15.16 10.99 -25.53
N TYR A 5 14.85 9.83 -26.10
CA TYR A 5 13.51 9.23 -26.07
C TYR A 5 12.95 8.90 -24.68
N TYR A 6 13.72 8.20 -23.85
CA TYR A 6 13.26 7.85 -22.51
C TYR A 6 13.44 9.01 -21.53
N THR A 7 14.43 9.87 -21.74
CA THR A 7 14.58 11.08 -20.91
C THR A 7 13.34 11.98 -20.98
N ILE A 8 12.81 12.24 -22.18
CA ILE A 8 11.60 13.07 -22.33
C ILE A 8 10.35 12.35 -21.82
N LYS A 9 10.26 11.03 -22.03
CA LYS A 9 9.16 10.20 -21.52
C LYS A 9 9.12 10.18 -20.00
N ASP A 10 10.26 9.98 -19.36
CA ASP A 10 10.37 9.91 -17.90
C ASP A 10 10.13 11.29 -17.26
N ALA A 11 10.61 12.37 -17.90
CA ALA A 11 10.30 13.74 -17.46
C ALA A 11 8.80 14.03 -17.48
N LEU A 12 8.09 13.60 -18.54
CA LEU A 12 6.63 13.68 -18.61
C LEU A 12 5.96 12.85 -17.51
N GLY A 13 6.44 11.62 -17.28
CA GLY A 13 5.96 10.75 -16.19
C GLY A 13 6.11 11.39 -14.81
N PHE A 14 7.25 12.00 -14.55
CA PHE A 14 7.53 12.71 -13.30
C PHE A 14 6.62 13.95 -13.12
N LEU A 15 6.38 14.70 -14.19
CA LEU A 15 5.45 15.84 -14.15
C LEU A 15 4.02 15.39 -13.80
N MET A 16 3.56 14.28 -14.38
CA MET A 16 2.25 13.70 -14.04
C MET A 16 2.17 13.23 -12.58
N LEU A 17 3.24 12.58 -12.07
CA LEU A 17 3.32 12.16 -10.67
C LEU A 17 3.25 13.36 -9.71
N ILE A 18 4.01 14.42 -9.97
CA ILE A 18 3.98 15.65 -9.18
C ILE A 18 2.59 16.28 -9.23
N LEU A 19 1.98 16.37 -10.40
CA LEU A 19 0.64 16.96 -10.54
C LEU A 19 -0.37 16.23 -9.64
N LEU A 20 -0.40 14.90 -9.69
CA LEU A 20 -1.29 14.09 -8.85
C LEU A 20 -1.03 14.31 -7.36
N LEU A 21 0.25 14.29 -6.96
CA LEU A 21 0.64 14.51 -5.57
C LEU A 21 0.21 15.90 -5.09
N MET A 22 0.46 16.94 -5.88
CA MET A 22 0.10 18.31 -5.53
C MET A 22 -1.41 18.51 -5.48
N LEU A 23 -2.17 17.86 -6.36
CA LEU A 23 -3.64 17.88 -6.28
C LEU A 23 -4.12 17.31 -4.93
N LEU A 24 -3.58 16.17 -4.52
CA LEU A 24 -3.93 15.57 -3.22
C LEU A 24 -3.53 16.47 -2.06
N VAL A 25 -2.29 16.95 -2.02
CA VAL A 25 -1.77 17.75 -0.91
C VAL A 25 -2.47 19.11 -0.79
N LEU A 26 -2.73 19.80 -1.91
CA LEU A 26 -3.27 21.16 -1.88
C LEU A 26 -4.79 21.21 -1.76
N PHE A 27 -5.52 20.24 -2.30
CA PHE A 27 -6.99 20.26 -2.31
C PHE A 27 -7.64 19.28 -1.34
N SER A 28 -6.98 18.18 -0.99
CA SER A 28 -7.56 17.12 -0.15
C SER A 28 -6.51 16.36 0.67
N PRO A 29 -5.73 17.05 1.53
CA PRO A 29 -4.57 16.46 2.20
C PRO A 29 -4.90 15.23 3.06
N ASP A 30 -6.08 15.24 3.68
CA ASP A 30 -6.51 14.21 4.64
C ASP A 30 -7.34 13.10 3.99
N LEU A 31 -7.54 13.13 2.66
CA LEU A 31 -8.40 12.19 1.94
C LEU A 31 -8.00 10.71 2.14
N LEU A 32 -6.69 10.45 2.27
CA LEU A 32 -6.14 9.10 2.45
C LEU A 32 -5.78 8.78 3.91
N GLY A 33 -6.01 9.73 4.83
CA GLY A 33 -5.72 9.59 6.25
C GLY A 33 -6.87 8.97 7.04
N ASP A 34 -6.63 8.72 8.33
CA ASP A 34 -7.65 8.30 9.28
C ASP A 34 -7.88 9.39 10.34
N PRO A 35 -9.11 9.87 10.56
CA PRO A 35 -9.39 10.91 11.55
C PRO A 35 -9.02 10.51 12.99
N ASP A 36 -8.99 9.21 13.32
CA ASP A 36 -8.61 8.75 14.66
C ASP A 36 -7.16 9.14 15.02
N ASN A 37 -6.28 9.30 14.01
CA ASN A 37 -4.87 9.67 14.21
C ASN A 37 -4.65 11.15 14.61
N TYR A 38 -5.68 12.01 14.57
CA TYR A 38 -5.59 13.36 15.14
C TYR A 38 -5.81 13.37 16.66
N THR A 39 -6.28 12.26 17.24
CA THR A 39 -6.38 12.13 18.68
C THR A 39 -5.08 11.56 19.27
N PRO A 40 -4.53 12.11 20.37
CA PRO A 40 -3.36 11.53 21.01
C PRO A 40 -3.60 10.09 21.46
N ALA A 41 -2.59 9.24 21.30
CA ALA A 41 -2.69 7.83 21.64
C ALA A 41 -3.06 7.60 23.12
N ASN A 42 -4.05 6.74 23.37
CA ASN A 42 -4.47 6.34 24.70
C ASN A 42 -4.40 4.81 24.85
N PRO A 43 -3.44 4.26 25.62
CA PRO A 43 -3.29 2.81 25.79
C PRO A 43 -4.49 2.10 26.44
N LEU A 44 -5.37 2.86 27.11
CA LEU A 44 -6.55 2.33 27.79
C LEU A 44 -7.82 2.36 26.91
N ASN A 45 -7.75 2.93 25.71
CA ASN A 45 -8.89 3.06 24.81
C ASN A 45 -8.54 2.59 23.40
N THR A 46 -9.19 1.53 22.93
CA THR A 46 -9.05 1.03 21.56
C THR A 46 -10.15 1.59 20.66
N PRO A 47 -9.82 2.23 19.53
CA PRO A 47 -10.82 2.68 18.57
C PRO A 47 -11.70 1.52 18.05
N PRO A 48 -12.99 1.77 17.75
CA PRO A 48 -13.94 0.71 17.39
C PRO A 48 -13.60 -0.01 16.07
N HIS A 49 -12.96 0.67 15.13
CA HIS A 49 -12.62 0.13 13.80
C HIS A 49 -11.14 0.28 13.47
N ILE A 50 -10.26 -0.16 14.38
CA ILE A 50 -8.81 -0.14 14.16
C ILE A 50 -8.43 -0.87 12.86
N LYS A 51 -7.74 -0.15 11.98
CA LYS A 51 -7.26 -0.62 10.67
C LYS A 51 -5.93 0.07 10.36
N PRO A 52 -5.06 -0.56 9.54
CA PRO A 52 -3.88 0.12 9.05
C PRO A 52 -4.24 1.09 7.92
N GLU A 53 -3.25 1.82 7.43
CA GLU A 53 -3.39 2.67 6.25
C GLU A 53 -3.80 1.86 5.01
N TRP A 54 -4.38 2.56 4.02
CA TRP A 54 -5.06 1.96 2.88
C TRP A 54 -4.19 0.96 2.10
N TYR A 55 -2.90 1.23 1.94
CA TYR A 55 -1.96 0.38 1.20
C TYR A 55 -1.66 -0.96 1.90
N PHE A 56 -2.01 -1.12 3.19
CA PHE A 56 -1.90 -2.39 3.91
C PHE A 56 -3.23 -3.15 4.04
N LEU A 57 -4.35 -2.58 3.60
CA LEU A 57 -5.67 -3.20 3.77
C LEU A 57 -5.78 -4.57 3.10
N PHE A 58 -5.11 -4.78 1.96
CA PHE A 58 -5.10 -6.10 1.28
C PHE A 58 -4.49 -7.18 2.18
N ALA A 59 -3.37 -6.87 2.83
CA ALA A 59 -2.61 -7.79 3.68
C ALA A 59 -3.34 -8.01 5.02
N TYR A 60 -3.95 -6.94 5.56
CA TYR A 60 -4.80 -7.00 6.75
C TYR A 60 -6.06 -7.84 6.53
N ALA A 61 -6.66 -7.80 5.34
CA ALA A 61 -7.78 -8.66 4.98
C ALA A 61 -7.37 -10.15 4.95
N ILE A 62 -6.19 -10.47 4.40
CA ILE A 62 -5.63 -11.84 4.42
C ILE A 62 -5.34 -12.31 5.85
N LEU A 63 -4.79 -11.44 6.70
CA LEU A 63 -4.52 -11.76 8.11
C LEU A 63 -5.80 -12.17 8.85
N ARG A 64 -6.91 -11.46 8.63
CA ARG A 64 -8.20 -11.70 9.30
C ARG A 64 -9.02 -12.85 8.71
N SER A 65 -8.70 -13.32 7.50
CA SER A 65 -9.44 -14.42 6.86
C SER A 65 -9.13 -15.78 7.47
N ILE A 66 -8.00 -15.92 8.18
CA ILE A 66 -7.58 -17.17 8.82
C ILE A 66 -7.85 -17.08 10.34
N PRO A 67 -8.77 -17.89 10.90
CA PRO A 67 -9.10 -17.88 12.33
C PRO A 67 -8.03 -18.60 13.19
N ASN A 68 -6.75 -18.38 12.90
CA ASN A 68 -5.61 -18.88 13.66
C ASN A 68 -4.50 -17.82 13.67
N LYS A 69 -3.96 -17.53 14.86
CA LYS A 69 -2.94 -16.47 15.02
C LYS A 69 -1.67 -16.74 14.21
N LEU A 70 -1.12 -17.96 14.28
CA LEU A 70 0.09 -18.31 13.53
C LEU A 70 -0.19 -18.40 12.03
N GLY A 71 -1.29 -19.04 11.64
CA GLY A 71 -1.69 -19.19 10.23
C GLY A 71 -1.92 -17.84 9.55
N GLY A 72 -2.62 -16.91 10.21
CA GLY A 72 -2.84 -15.56 9.71
C GLY A 72 -1.53 -14.79 9.52
N VAL A 73 -0.58 -14.88 10.46
CA VAL A 73 0.73 -14.22 10.35
C VAL A 73 1.56 -14.84 9.22
N LEU A 74 1.58 -16.16 9.09
CA LEU A 74 2.26 -16.83 7.98
C LEU A 74 1.67 -16.43 6.63
N ALA A 75 0.34 -16.36 6.52
CA ALA A 75 -0.34 -15.92 5.29
C ALA A 75 -0.08 -14.45 4.96
N LEU A 76 -0.03 -13.57 5.97
CA LEU A 76 0.35 -12.17 5.81
C LEU A 76 1.75 -12.07 5.18
N VAL A 77 2.75 -12.77 5.74
CA VAL A 77 4.11 -12.76 5.21
C VAL A 77 4.16 -13.34 3.79
N MET A 78 3.45 -14.46 3.57
CA MET A 78 3.38 -15.09 2.25
C MET A 78 2.68 -14.22 1.20
N SER A 79 1.76 -13.33 1.59
CA SER A 79 1.10 -12.41 0.65
C SER A 79 2.08 -11.47 -0.07
N ILE A 80 3.24 -11.22 0.54
CA ILE A 80 4.33 -10.43 -0.05
C ILE A 80 5.37 -11.37 -0.67
N LEU A 81 5.78 -12.42 0.05
CA LEU A 81 6.84 -13.34 -0.43
C LEU A 81 6.44 -14.14 -1.67
N ILE A 82 5.15 -14.31 -1.94
CA ILE A 82 4.68 -14.97 -3.16
C ILE A 82 5.23 -14.32 -4.44
N LEU A 83 5.56 -13.03 -4.40
CA LEU A 83 6.22 -12.32 -5.51
C LEU A 83 7.57 -12.94 -5.91
N ALA A 84 8.32 -13.49 -4.95
CA ALA A 84 9.60 -14.16 -5.23
C ALA A 84 9.43 -15.51 -5.96
N ILE A 85 8.24 -16.10 -5.88
CA ILE A 85 7.93 -17.39 -6.51
C ILE A 85 7.39 -17.19 -7.95
N ILE A 86 6.90 -15.98 -8.29
CA ILE A 86 6.32 -15.68 -9.61
C ILE A 86 7.18 -16.16 -10.80
N PRO A 87 8.52 -15.93 -10.85
CA PRO A 87 9.33 -16.38 -11.98
C PRO A 87 9.30 -17.90 -12.19
N PHE A 88 9.20 -18.66 -11.10
CA PHE A 88 9.14 -20.13 -11.15
C PHE A 88 7.75 -20.66 -11.54
N LEU A 89 6.72 -19.81 -11.52
CA LEU A 89 5.36 -20.15 -11.93
C LEU A 89 5.08 -19.80 -13.40
N HIS A 90 6.05 -19.23 -14.13
CA HIS A 90 5.85 -18.86 -15.52
C HIS A 90 5.84 -20.10 -16.42
N MET A 91 4.64 -20.46 -16.92
CA MET A 91 4.41 -21.63 -17.77
C MET A 91 4.13 -21.27 -19.24
N SER A 92 4.13 -19.98 -19.60
CA SER A 92 3.99 -19.60 -21.01
C SER A 92 5.20 -20.10 -21.77
N LYS A 93 4.94 -20.55 -23.00
CA LYS A 93 5.99 -20.70 -24.00
C LYS A 93 6.51 -19.33 -24.42
#